data_AF-A0AA95KK84-F1
#
_entry.id   AF-A0AA95KK84-F1
#
_cell.length_a   1.000
_cell.length_b   1.000
_cell.length_c   1.000
_cell.angle_alpha   90.00
_cell.angle_beta   90.00
_cell.angle_gamma   90.00
#
_symmetry.space_group_name_H-M   'P 1'
#
loop_
_entity.id
_entity.type
_entity.pdbx_description
1 polymer ?
#
loop_
_entity_poly.entity_id
_entity_poly.type
_entity_poly.pdbx_seq_one_letter_code
_entity_poly.pdbx_strand_id
1 'polypeptide(L)'
;MALFSKENISLVLSILAILISVWQASISIWQTNITKTHNETSIAPDLSIDYDDKNGKFGIINKGFGSAKFGDLYVIVNNKETKINNNNEFKYITNSLDISGEYTTTFLGTKEPIAKDENIPILEYKPQENPGLKNKIRFRFTYSDYYNNQYEYPE
;
A
#
# COMPACT_ATOMS: atom_id res chain seq x y z
N MET A 1 69.02 -14.21 -7.16
CA MET A 1 67.93 -13.69 -6.30
C MET A 1 67.97 -12.16 -6.42
N ALA A 2 67.48 -11.64 -7.54
CA ALA A 2 67.41 -10.21 -7.85
C ALA A 2 65.96 -9.96 -8.25
N LEU A 3 65.23 -9.27 -7.37
CA LEU A 3 64.90 -7.85 -7.54
C LEU A 3 63.84 -7.68 -8.64
N PHE A 4 62.58 -7.83 -8.24
CA PHE A 4 61.53 -7.06 -8.89
C PHE A 4 62.00 -5.60 -8.92
N SER A 5 62.14 -5.00 -10.10
CA SER A 5 62.45 -3.58 -10.19
C SER A 5 61.35 -2.81 -9.44
N LYS A 6 61.68 -1.66 -8.86
CA LYS A 6 60.69 -0.83 -8.14
C LYS A 6 59.46 -0.52 -9.01
N GLU A 7 59.65 -0.46 -10.32
CA GLU A 7 58.60 -0.30 -11.33
C GLU A 7 57.63 -1.48 -11.37
N ASN A 8 58.13 -2.73 -11.32
CA ASN A 8 57.29 -3.92 -11.31
C ASN A 8 56.44 -4.01 -10.03
N ILE A 9 57.00 -3.61 -8.88
CA ILE A 9 56.28 -3.58 -7.61
C ILE A 9 55.17 -2.53 -7.65
N SER A 10 55.46 -1.33 -8.16
CA SER A 10 54.46 -0.26 -8.30
C SER A 10 53.32 -0.68 -9.21
N LEU A 11 53.61 -1.33 -10.35
CA LEU A 11 52.60 -1.77 -11.30
C LEU A 11 51.66 -2.82 -10.70
N VAL A 12 52.21 -3.81 -9.97
CA VAL A 12 51.41 -4.82 -9.26
C VAL A 12 50.52 -4.19 -8.20
N LEU A 13 51.04 -3.23 -7.43
CA LEU A 13 50.27 -2.52 -6.41
C LEU A 13 49.11 -1.71 -7.04
N SER A 14 49.34 -1.05 -8.18
CA SER A 14 48.28 -0.32 -8.90
C SER A 14 47.18 -1.25 -9.41
N ILE A 15 47.54 -2.42 -9.96
CA ILE A 15 46.55 -3.41 -10.41
C ILE A 15 45.72 -3.92 -9.24
N LEU A 16 46.36 -4.26 -8.12
CA LEU A 16 45.66 -4.69 -6.91
C LEU A 16 44.73 -3.60 -6.37
N ALA A 17 45.17 -2.34 -6.37
CA ALA A 17 44.33 -1.22 -5.95
C ALA A 17 43.09 -1.06 -6.83
N ILE A 18 43.22 -1.24 -8.15
CA ILE A 18 42.08 -1.21 -9.08
C ILE A 18 41.11 -2.36 -8.79
N LEU A 19 41.62 -3.58 -8.61
CA LEU A 19 40.78 -4.75 -8.30
C LEU A 19 40.03 -4.57 -6.99
N ILE A 20 40.70 -4.10 -5.94
CA ILE A 20 40.09 -3.78 -4.66
C ILE A 20 39.00 -2.72 -4.84
N SER A 21 39.26 -1.67 -5.63
CA SER A 21 38.30 -0.60 -5.89
C SER A 21 37.04 -1.09 -6.62
N VAL A 22 37.20 -1.95 -7.64
CA VAL A 22 36.07 -2.56 -8.37
C VAL A 22 35.25 -3.47 -7.44
N TRP A 23 35.92 -4.24 -6.58
CA TRP A 23 35.25 -5.11 -5.63
C TRP A 23 34.49 -4.30 -4.58
N GLN A 24 35.10 -3.25 -4.04
CA GLN A 24 34.46 -2.35 -3.08
C GLN A 24 33.21 -1.69 -3.69
N ALA A 25 33.30 -1.18 -4.93
CA ALA A 25 32.14 -0.62 -5.62
C ALA A 25 30.99 -1.64 -5.78
N SER A 26 31.34 -2.89 -6.11
CA SER A 26 30.36 -3.97 -6.26
C SER A 26 29.65 -4.29 -4.92
N ILE A 27 30.41 -4.35 -3.83
CA ILE A 27 29.86 -4.55 -2.48
C ILE A 27 28.95 -3.39 -2.08
N SER A 28 29.35 -2.15 -2.35
CA SER A 28 28.54 -0.97 -2.07
C SER A 28 27.21 -1.00 -2.81
N ILE A 29 27.20 -1.33 -4.11
CA ILE A 29 25.97 -1.46 -4.89
C ILE A 29 25.05 -2.55 -4.30
N TRP A 30 25.62 -3.70 -3.95
CA TRP A 30 24.86 -4.78 -3.33
C TRP A 30 24.25 -4.37 -1.98
N GLN A 31 25.04 -3.72 -1.11
CA GLN A 31 24.56 -3.22 0.19
C GLN A 31 23.45 -2.17 0.04
N THR A 32 23.58 -1.26 -0.93
CA THR A 32 22.53 -0.27 -1.23
C THR A 32 21.24 -0.96 -1.65
N ASN A 33 21.31 -1.97 -2.52
CA ASN A 33 20.12 -2.71 -2.97
C ASN A 33 19.45 -3.44 -1.81
N ILE A 34 20.20 -4.14 -0.97
CA ILE A 34 19.66 -4.82 0.20
C ILE A 34 19.01 -3.83 1.18
N THR A 35 19.66 -2.70 1.44
CA THR A 35 19.13 -1.66 2.33
C THR A 35 17.83 -1.08 1.79
N LYS A 36 17.76 -0.83 0.47
CA LYS A 36 16.55 -0.36 -0.20
C LYS A 36 15.40 -1.36 -0.01
N THR A 37 15.62 -2.64 -0.31
CA THR A 37 14.60 -3.68 -0.15
C THR A 37 14.19 -3.87 1.31
N HIS A 38 15.12 -3.80 2.25
CA HIS A 38 14.81 -3.89 3.68
C HIS A 38 13.93 -2.71 4.14
N ASN A 39 14.22 -1.49 3.66
CA ASN A 39 13.42 -0.32 3.99
C ASN A 39 12.04 -0.36 3.31
N GLU A 40 11.95 -0.82 2.06
CA GLU A 40 10.69 -1.05 1.36
C GLU A 40 9.78 -2.02 2.13
N THR A 41 10.34 -3.15 2.59
CA THR A 41 9.59 -4.18 3.33
C THR A 41 9.27 -3.79 4.78
N SER A 42 10.17 -3.07 5.45
CA SER A 42 9.95 -2.60 6.84
C SER A 42 8.92 -1.48 6.93
N ILE A 43 8.79 -0.70 5.86
CA ILE A 43 7.89 0.46 5.76
C ILE A 43 6.79 0.12 4.76
N ALA A 44 6.37 -1.14 4.70
CA ALA A 44 5.23 -1.52 3.88
C ALA A 44 3.93 -1.03 4.54
N PRO A 45 3.03 -0.37 3.81
CA PRO A 45 1.67 -0.16 4.27
C PRO A 45 0.91 -1.50 4.33
N ASP A 46 0.05 -1.66 5.32
CA ASP A 46 -0.84 -2.81 5.48
C ASP A 46 -2.25 -2.26 5.66
N LEU A 47 -2.96 -2.10 4.53
CA LEU A 47 -4.31 -1.58 4.52
C LEU A 47 -5.30 -2.73 4.76
N SER A 48 -6.28 -2.49 5.64
CA SER A 48 -7.37 -3.41 5.88
C SER A 48 -8.69 -2.66 6.04
N ILE A 49 -9.79 -3.35 5.78
CA ILE A 49 -11.13 -2.81 6.03
C ILE A 49 -11.52 -3.15 7.46
N ASP A 50 -11.85 -2.12 8.23
CA ASP A 50 -12.43 -2.27 9.55
C ASP A 50 -13.92 -1.92 9.52
N TYR A 51 -14.72 -2.67 10.27
CA TYR A 51 -16.16 -2.42 10.40
C TYR A 51 -16.50 -2.13 11.85
N ASP A 52 -16.96 -0.91 12.11
CA ASP A 52 -17.47 -0.48 13.40
C ASP A 52 -18.97 -0.82 13.49
N ASP A 53 -19.27 -1.94 14.14
CA ASP A 53 -20.64 -2.43 14.40
C ASP A 53 -21.52 -1.39 15.12
N LYS A 54 -20.94 -0.53 15.97
CA LYS A 54 -21.70 0.41 16.80
C LYS A 54 -22.22 1.59 16.01
N ASN A 55 -21.42 2.05 15.05
CA ASN A 55 -21.73 3.21 14.22
C ASN A 55 -22.11 2.84 12.77
N GLY A 56 -22.08 1.55 12.43
CA GLY A 56 -22.30 1.04 11.08
C GLY A 56 -21.29 1.57 10.07
N LYS A 57 -20.03 1.79 10.49
CA LYS A 57 -19.01 2.43 9.66
C LYS A 57 -18.04 1.43 9.10
N PHE A 58 -17.80 1.47 7.79
CA PHE A 58 -16.63 0.85 7.19
C PHE A 58 -15.55 1.92 7.07
N GLY A 59 -14.33 1.56 7.43
CA GLY A 59 -13.16 2.38 7.28
C GLY A 59 -11.98 1.60 6.76
N ILE A 60 -11.04 2.30 6.14
CA ILE A 60 -9.75 1.75 5.74
C ILE A 60 -8.76 2.14 6.81
N ILE A 61 -8.13 1.13 7.44
CA ILE A 61 -7.09 1.33 8.44
C ILE A 61 -5.75 0.85 7.91
N ASN A 62 -4.72 1.66 8.10
CA ASN A 62 -3.35 1.27 7.83
C ASN A 62 -2.68 0.74 9.10
N LYS A 63 -2.53 -0.58 9.17
CA LYS A 63 -1.84 -1.29 10.25
C LYS A 63 -0.32 -1.35 10.03
N GLY A 64 0.12 -1.01 8.83
CA GLY A 64 1.53 -1.02 8.44
C GLY A 64 2.27 0.23 8.92
N PHE A 65 3.59 0.18 8.85
CA PHE A 65 4.43 1.33 9.20
C PHE A 65 4.58 2.31 8.03
N GLY A 66 4.33 1.86 6.81
CA GLY A 66 4.40 2.70 5.61
C GLY A 66 3.16 3.50 5.35
N SER A 67 3.32 4.71 4.79
CA SER A 67 2.20 5.46 4.24
C SER A 67 1.69 4.82 2.95
N ALA A 68 0.36 4.76 2.80
CA ALA A 68 -0.29 4.31 1.57
C ALA A 68 -0.99 5.48 0.88
N LYS A 69 -0.76 5.68 -0.41
CA LYS A 69 -1.59 6.56 -1.23
C LYS A 69 -2.78 5.77 -1.75
N PHE A 70 -3.98 6.22 -1.41
CA PHE A 70 -5.21 5.56 -1.83
C PHE A 70 -5.48 5.79 -3.32
N GLY A 71 -5.84 4.72 -4.03
CA GLY A 71 -6.18 4.73 -5.45
C GLY A 71 -7.69 4.64 -5.69
N ASP A 72 -8.07 3.75 -6.60
CA ASP A 72 -9.47 3.48 -6.92
C ASP A 72 -10.13 2.61 -5.84
N LEU A 73 -11.37 2.97 -5.46
CA LEU A 73 -12.26 2.17 -4.61
C LEU A 73 -13.35 1.52 -5.45
N TYR A 74 -13.58 0.24 -5.21
CA TYR A 74 -14.65 -0.55 -5.80
C TYR A 74 -15.51 -1.13 -4.70
N VAL A 75 -16.82 -1.08 -4.91
CA VAL A 75 -17.79 -1.75 -4.04
C VAL A 75 -18.44 -2.89 -4.79
N ILE A 76 -18.48 -4.03 -4.12
CA ILE A 76 -18.96 -5.28 -4.65
C ILE A 76 -20.17 -5.71 -3.81
N VAL A 77 -21.29 -5.86 -4.49
CA VAL A 77 -22.60 -6.03 -3.90
C VAL A 77 -23.36 -7.09 -4.68
N ASN A 78 -23.74 -8.21 -4.06
CA ASN A 78 -24.35 -9.35 -4.76
C ASN A 78 -23.55 -9.76 -6.02
N ASN A 79 -22.22 -9.76 -5.93
CA ASN A 79 -21.26 -10.00 -7.03
C ASN A 79 -21.31 -8.98 -8.19
N LYS A 80 -22.01 -7.86 -8.04
CA LYS A 80 -21.90 -6.72 -8.95
C LYS A 80 -20.90 -5.74 -8.40
N GLU A 81 -19.88 -5.45 -9.20
CA GLU A 81 -18.84 -4.50 -8.87
C GLU A 81 -19.13 -3.14 -9.48
N THR A 82 -18.77 -2.07 -8.76
CA THR A 82 -18.78 -0.72 -9.32
C THR A 82 -17.69 0.12 -8.70
N LYS A 83 -16.98 0.85 -9.57
CA LYS A 83 -15.99 1.85 -9.18
C LYS A 83 -16.70 3.05 -8.55
N ILE A 84 -16.21 3.51 -7.41
CA ILE A 84 -16.75 4.67 -6.71
C ILE A 84 -15.90 5.89 -7.05
N ASN A 85 -16.45 6.78 -7.88
CA ASN A 85 -15.82 8.06 -8.21
C ASN A 85 -16.53 9.25 -7.57
N ASN A 86 -17.74 9.07 -7.05
CA ASN A 86 -18.52 10.10 -6.36
C ASN A 86 -19.62 9.48 -5.47
N ASN A 87 -20.23 10.31 -4.61
CA ASN A 87 -21.33 9.91 -3.72
C ASN A 87 -22.60 9.41 -4.46
N ASN A 88 -22.81 9.81 -5.72
CA ASN A 88 -24.02 9.45 -6.46
C ASN A 88 -23.95 8.00 -6.99
N GLU A 89 -22.76 7.55 -7.40
CA GLU A 89 -22.51 6.19 -7.87
C GLU A 89 -22.76 5.15 -6.77
N PHE A 90 -22.39 5.48 -5.52
CA PHE A 90 -22.65 4.60 -4.38
C PHE A 90 -24.14 4.45 -4.07
N LYS A 91 -24.90 5.56 -4.05
CA LYS A 91 -26.36 5.54 -3.82
C LYS A 91 -27.09 4.70 -4.87
N TYR A 92 -26.61 4.69 -6.12
CA TYR A 92 -27.21 3.90 -7.19
C TYR A 92 -27.13 2.38 -6.91
N ILE A 93 -26.03 1.91 -6.33
CA ILE A 93 -25.80 0.50 -6.03
C ILE A 93 -26.53 0.09 -4.76
N THR A 94 -26.55 0.93 -3.71
CA THR A 94 -27.29 0.62 -2.48
C THR A 94 -28.81 0.73 -2.64
N ASN A 95 -29.31 1.49 -3.61
CA ASN A 95 -30.73 1.42 -3.99
C ASN A 95 -31.08 0.11 -4.71
N SER A 96 -30.10 -0.56 -5.33
CA SER A 96 -30.28 -1.90 -5.94
C SER A 96 -30.12 -3.04 -4.93
N LEU A 97 -29.68 -2.71 -3.72
CA LEU A 97 -29.63 -3.61 -2.58
C LEU A 97 -31.00 -3.65 -1.92
N ASP A 98 -31.57 -4.85 -1.81
CA ASP A 98 -32.73 -5.12 -0.95
C ASP A 98 -32.29 -5.03 0.53
N ILE A 99 -31.86 -3.84 0.93
CA ILE A 99 -31.35 -3.49 2.25
C ILE A 99 -31.96 -2.12 2.61
N SER A 100 -32.97 -2.16 3.46
CA SER A 100 -33.64 -0.98 4.01
C SER A 100 -32.72 -0.20 4.97
N GLY A 101 -32.42 1.07 4.67
CA GLY A 101 -31.70 1.98 5.57
C GLY A 101 -31.18 3.26 4.90
N GLU A 102 -30.63 4.18 5.69
CA GLU A 102 -29.97 5.39 5.18
C GLU A 102 -28.45 5.18 5.08
N TYR A 103 -27.86 5.65 3.97
CA TYR A 103 -26.43 5.52 3.70
C TYR A 103 -25.81 6.90 3.48
N THR A 104 -24.69 7.15 4.15
CA THR A 104 -23.85 8.31 3.89
C THR A 104 -22.44 7.82 3.56
N THR A 105 -21.96 8.12 2.36
CA THR A 105 -20.55 7.90 2.02
C THR A 105 -19.73 9.09 2.45
N THR A 106 -18.73 8.86 3.29
CA THR A 106 -17.68 9.84 3.50
C THR A 106 -16.68 9.62 2.39
N PHE A 107 -16.68 10.51 1.41
CA PHE A 107 -15.84 10.37 0.23
C PHE A 107 -14.39 10.67 0.57
N LEU A 108 -13.51 9.72 0.28
CA LEU A 108 -12.07 9.94 0.25
C LEU A 108 -11.74 10.83 -0.95
N GLY A 109 -11.39 12.08 -0.71
CA GLY A 109 -10.62 12.85 -1.68
C GLY A 109 -9.30 12.11 -1.94
N THR A 110 -9.20 11.45 -3.09
CA THR A 110 -8.17 10.47 -3.46
C THR A 110 -6.77 11.06 -3.67
N LYS A 111 -6.17 11.69 -2.67
CA LYS A 111 -4.80 12.20 -2.78
C LYS A 111 -3.96 12.16 -1.50
N GLU A 112 -4.56 12.09 -0.32
CA GLU A 112 -3.79 12.13 0.93
C GLU A 112 -3.26 10.74 1.31
N PRO A 113 -1.99 10.65 1.75
CA PRO A 113 -1.41 9.41 2.22
C PRO A 113 -2.03 9.01 3.57
N ILE A 114 -2.44 7.75 3.69
CA ILE A 114 -2.94 7.16 4.94
C ILE A 114 -1.74 6.81 5.82
N ALA A 115 -1.60 7.50 6.95
CA ALA A 115 -0.56 7.23 7.94
C ALA A 115 -0.89 5.98 8.78
N LYS A 116 0.10 5.49 9.54
CA LYS A 116 -0.09 4.37 10.46
C LYS A 116 -1.19 4.68 11.48
N ASP A 117 -2.04 3.69 11.75
CA ASP A 117 -3.17 3.73 12.69
C ASP A 117 -4.25 4.76 12.33
N GLU A 118 -4.16 5.35 11.13
CA GLU A 118 -5.19 6.23 10.59
C GLU A 118 -6.34 5.38 10.04
N ASN A 119 -7.55 5.65 10.51
CA ASN A 119 -8.78 5.04 10.03
C ASN A 119 -9.56 6.07 9.22
N ILE A 120 -9.68 5.82 7.92
CA ILE A 120 -10.44 6.69 7.04
C ILE A 120 -11.81 6.07 6.75
N PRO A 121 -12.91 6.69 7.18
CA PRO A 121 -14.25 6.18 6.93
C PRO A 121 -14.57 6.24 5.43
N ILE A 122 -14.99 5.11 4.87
CA ILE A 122 -15.40 4.96 3.46
C ILE A 122 -16.92 4.83 3.31
N LEU A 123 -17.60 4.35 4.34
CA LEU A 123 -19.04 4.18 4.35
C LEU A 123 -19.58 4.33 5.76
N GLU A 124 -20.63 5.11 5.94
CA GLU A 124 -21.46 5.15 7.14
C GLU A 124 -22.86 4.65 6.80
N TYR A 125 -23.27 3.57 7.44
CA TYR A 125 -24.59 2.98 7.33
C TYR A 125 -25.35 3.22 8.64
N LYS A 126 -26.54 3.80 8.54
CA LYS A 126 -27.46 3.92 9.66
C LYS A 126 -28.56 2.87 9.49
N PRO A 127 -28.39 1.66 10.06
CA PRO A 127 -29.44 0.64 9.99
C PRO A 127 -30.70 1.13 10.69
N GLN A 128 -31.87 0.90 10.08
CA GLN A 128 -33.12 1.02 10.80
C GLN A 128 -33.41 -0.22 11.68
N GLU A 129 -32.95 -1.44 11.33
CA GLU A 129 -33.14 -2.61 12.22
C GLU A 129 -32.45 -3.95 11.80
N ASN A 130 -31.38 -3.96 10.99
CA ASN A 130 -30.87 -5.25 10.44
C ASN A 130 -29.32 -5.40 10.43
N PRO A 131 -28.72 -6.40 11.12
CA PRO A 131 -27.27 -6.59 11.23
C PRO A 131 -26.62 -7.36 10.05
N GLY A 132 -27.34 -7.66 8.96
CA GLY A 132 -26.86 -8.51 7.86
C GLY A 132 -25.96 -7.85 6.80
N LEU A 133 -25.54 -6.58 6.98
CA LEU A 133 -24.88 -5.79 5.93
C LEU A 133 -23.47 -6.29 5.57
N LYS A 134 -22.69 -6.70 6.58
CA LYS A 134 -21.28 -7.13 6.43
C LYS A 134 -21.12 -8.29 5.45
N ASN A 135 -22.13 -9.15 5.33
CA ASN A 135 -22.09 -10.31 4.43
C ASN A 135 -22.52 -9.98 2.99
N LYS A 136 -23.09 -8.79 2.76
CA LYS A 136 -23.65 -8.38 1.46
C LYS A 136 -22.76 -7.39 0.70
N ILE A 137 -21.85 -6.71 1.40
CA ILE A 137 -20.97 -5.67 0.84
C ILE A 137 -19.52 -6.11 1.03
N ARG A 138 -18.78 -6.19 -0.09
CA ARG A 138 -17.32 -6.32 -0.10
C ARG A 138 -16.72 -5.06 -0.74
N PHE A 139 -15.47 -4.76 -0.44
CA PHE A 139 -14.75 -3.66 -1.05
C PHE A 139 -13.45 -4.18 -1.65
N ARG A 140 -13.08 -3.62 -2.79
CA ARG A 140 -11.77 -3.82 -3.42
C ARG A 140 -11.16 -2.46 -3.64
N PHE A 141 -9.87 -2.30 -3.37
CA PHE A 141 -9.22 -1.02 -3.61
C PHE A 141 -7.78 -1.20 -4.03
N THR A 142 -7.28 -0.21 -4.76
CA THR A 142 -5.87 -0.11 -5.13
C THR A 142 -5.19 0.91 -4.25
N TYR A 143 -3.91 0.68 -3.97
CA TYR A 143 -3.08 1.62 -3.23
C TYR A 143 -1.64 1.55 -3.70
N SER A 144 -0.88 2.61 -3.45
CA SER A 144 0.56 2.60 -3.68
C SER A 144 1.36 2.97 -2.43
N ASP A 145 2.50 2.34 -2.23
CA ASP A 145 3.43 2.74 -1.17
C ASP A 145 4.22 4.02 -1.51
N TYR A 146 5.11 4.42 -0.61
CA TYR A 146 6.02 5.55 -0.81
C TYR A 146 6.91 5.42 -2.06
N TYR A 147 7.25 4.19 -2.44
CA TYR A 147 8.11 3.86 -3.58
C TYR A 147 7.32 3.73 -4.89
N ASN A 148 6.02 4.02 -4.87
CA ASN A 148 5.06 3.89 -5.97
C ASN A 148 4.89 2.45 -6.47
N ASN A 149 5.19 1.44 -5.64
CA ASN A 149 4.74 0.08 -5.94
C ASN A 149 3.22 0.04 -5.79
N GLN A 150 2.53 -0.58 -6.75
CA GLN A 150 1.08 -0.67 -6.77
C GLN A 150 0.64 -2.01 -6.19
N TYR A 151 -0.38 -1.95 -5.34
CA TYR A 151 -0.98 -3.10 -4.68
C TYR A 151 -2.49 -3.05 -4.84
N GLU A 152 -3.10 -4.23 -4.73
CA GLU A 152 -4.54 -4.41 -4.73
C GLU A 152 -4.91 -5.16 -3.45
N TYR A 153 -5.87 -4.61 -2.70
CA TYR A 153 -6.42 -5.30 -1.54
C TYR A 153 -7.41 -6.36 -2.03
N PRO A 154 -7.16 -7.65 -1.75
CA PRO A 154 -8.06 -8.73 -2.16
C PRO A 154 -9.37 -8.70 -1.37
N GLU A 155 -10.44 -9.21 -1.99
CA GLU A 155 -11.80 -9.30 -1.44
C GLU A 155 -11.91 -9.95 -0.05
#